data_AF-A0A958D3A0-F1
#
_entry.id   AF-A0A958D3A0-F1
#
_cell.length_a   1.000
_cell.length_b   1.000
_cell.length_c   1.000
_cell.angle_alpha   90.00
_cell.angle_beta   90.00
_cell.angle_gamma   90.00
#
_symmetry.space_group_name_H-M   'P 1'
#
loop_
_entity.id
_entity.type
_entity.pdbx_description
1 polymer ?
#
loop_
_entity_poly.entity_id
_entity_poly.type
_entity_poly.pdbx_seq_one_letter_code
_entity_poly.pdbx_strand_id
1 'polypeptide(L)'
;RNIEEISIIAAPGRTSAVLQGALINHCELMRYRFVALDGPPPPNDTMAGVQFQRQQFDTKYAALYHPWLLVADPYPLTSAGLADVPMPPSGHVLGIYARTDIERGVHKAPANEVVRGVTGLRRTLNKEQQDILNPYPVNINVIRDFRTHNRGIRVYGGRCITSDSDWKYVNVRRLLIFIEASIDRGLQWCVFEPNAEPLWARVKRSVENFLELVRRNGGL
;
A
#
# COMPACT_ATOMS: atom_id res chain seq x y z
N ARG A 1 -18.87 2.10 -14.22
CA ARG A 1 -19.00 3.43 -13.58
C ARG A 1 -17.67 3.75 -12.90
N ASN A 2 -17.14 4.94 -13.11
CA ASN A 2 -15.99 5.42 -12.37
C ASN A 2 -16.45 5.85 -10.96
N ILE A 3 -15.88 5.27 -9.91
CA ILE A 3 -16.19 5.63 -8.51
C ILE A 3 -15.03 6.46 -7.98
N GLU A 4 -15.24 7.77 -7.78
CA GLU A 4 -14.18 8.72 -7.46
C GLU A 4 -13.56 8.54 -6.07
N GLU A 5 -14.28 7.88 -5.16
CA GLU A 5 -13.89 7.72 -3.76
C GLU A 5 -12.86 6.59 -3.53
N ILE A 6 -12.62 5.75 -4.54
CA ILE A 6 -11.64 4.68 -4.45
C ILE A 6 -10.24 5.31 -4.37
N SER A 7 -9.51 5.04 -3.28
CA SER A 7 -8.15 5.54 -3.03
C SER A 7 -7.11 4.42 -2.88
N ILE A 8 -7.52 3.23 -2.44
CA ILE A 8 -6.67 2.06 -2.25
C ILE A 8 -7.30 0.82 -2.88
N ILE A 9 -6.50 -0.02 -3.52
CA ILE A 9 -6.97 -1.18 -4.28
C ILE A 9 -6.10 -2.41 -3.95
N ALA A 10 -6.72 -3.57 -3.97
CA ALA A 10 -6.05 -4.86 -4.00
C ALA A 10 -6.92 -5.86 -4.78
N ALA A 11 -6.30 -6.89 -5.33
CA ALA A 11 -7.01 -8.07 -5.82
C ALA A 11 -6.44 -9.30 -5.08
N PRO A 12 -6.94 -9.58 -3.87
CA PRO A 12 -6.33 -10.59 -2.99
C PRO A 12 -6.16 -11.94 -3.68
N GLY A 13 -4.92 -12.44 -3.69
CA GLY A 13 -4.57 -13.76 -4.21
C GLY A 13 -4.48 -13.84 -5.73
N ARG A 14 -4.63 -12.72 -6.43
CA ARG A 14 -4.50 -12.65 -7.88
C ARG A 14 -3.13 -12.08 -8.27
N THR A 15 -2.22 -12.98 -8.63
CA THR A 15 -0.80 -12.67 -8.85
C THR A 15 -0.33 -12.83 -10.29
N SER A 16 -1.25 -13.01 -11.25
CA SER A 16 -0.86 -13.09 -12.66
C SER A 16 -0.33 -11.73 -13.12
N ALA A 17 0.72 -11.74 -13.94
CA ALA A 17 1.34 -10.51 -14.44
C ALA A 17 0.33 -9.62 -15.19
N VAL A 18 -0.58 -10.24 -15.95
CA VAL A 18 -1.64 -9.54 -16.68
C VAL A 18 -2.59 -8.80 -15.74
N LEU A 19 -3.05 -9.44 -14.66
CA LEU A 19 -4.00 -8.79 -13.75
C LEU A 19 -3.32 -7.74 -12.89
N GLN A 20 -2.12 -8.00 -12.37
CA GLN A 20 -1.37 -7.02 -11.60
C GLN A 20 -0.99 -5.81 -12.45
N GLY A 21 -0.57 -6.02 -13.70
CA GLY A 21 -0.36 -4.95 -14.67
C GLY A 21 -1.64 -4.14 -14.93
N ALA A 22 -2.79 -4.80 -15.07
CA ALA A 22 -4.07 -4.11 -15.23
C ALA A 22 -4.45 -3.26 -14.00
N LEU A 23 -4.18 -3.74 -12.78
CA LEU A 23 -4.41 -2.96 -11.55
C LEU A 23 -3.47 -1.75 -11.45
N ILE A 24 -2.20 -1.92 -11.84
CA ILE A 24 -1.22 -0.83 -11.90
C ILE A 24 -1.68 0.22 -12.91
N ASN A 25 -1.98 -0.19 -14.15
CA ASN A 25 -2.45 0.69 -15.22
C ASN A 25 -3.72 1.44 -14.77
N HIS A 26 -4.62 0.76 -14.08
CA HIS A 26 -5.80 1.40 -13.51
C HIS A 26 -5.43 2.47 -12.47
N CYS A 27 -4.47 2.23 -11.58
CA CYS A 27 -4.03 3.24 -10.62
C CYS A 27 -3.33 4.44 -11.29
N GLU A 28 -2.55 4.18 -12.34
CA GLU A 28 -1.85 5.22 -13.10
C GLU A 28 -2.81 6.10 -13.89
N LEU A 29 -3.79 5.50 -14.58
CA LEU A 29 -4.79 6.23 -15.36
C LEU A 29 -5.76 7.03 -14.48
N MET A 30 -6.17 6.46 -13.35
CA MET A 30 -7.12 7.10 -12.44
C MET A 30 -6.46 8.11 -11.48
N ARG A 31 -5.12 8.13 -11.43
CA ARG A 31 -4.23 9.04 -10.69
C ARG A 31 -4.34 9.05 -9.16
N TYR A 32 -5.54 9.00 -8.59
CA TYR A 32 -5.78 9.14 -7.15
C TYR A 32 -5.89 7.80 -6.42
N ARG A 33 -5.24 6.76 -6.94
CA ARG A 33 -5.35 5.38 -6.43
C ARG A 33 -3.98 4.77 -6.21
N PHE A 34 -3.89 3.90 -5.22
CA PHE A 34 -2.68 3.15 -4.92
C PHE A 34 -3.00 1.66 -4.75
N VAL A 35 -2.20 0.77 -5.32
CA VAL A 35 -2.44 -0.68 -5.23
C VAL A 35 -1.45 -1.39 -4.31
N ALA A 36 -1.97 -2.26 -3.45
CA ALA A 36 -1.16 -3.25 -2.73
C ALA A 36 -1.24 -4.59 -3.49
N LEU A 37 -0.09 -5.09 -3.93
CA LEU A 37 0.05 -6.33 -4.67
C LEU A 37 0.50 -7.46 -3.75
N ASP A 38 0.02 -8.67 -4.04
CA ASP A 38 0.46 -9.89 -3.38
C ASP A 38 1.66 -10.50 -4.11
N GLY A 39 2.64 -10.99 -3.35
CA GLY A 39 3.65 -11.92 -3.85
C GLY A 39 3.02 -13.24 -4.32
N PRO A 40 3.77 -14.09 -5.03
CA PRO A 40 3.22 -15.27 -5.69
C PRO A 40 2.65 -16.26 -4.65
N PRO A 41 1.57 -16.99 -4.98
CA PRO A 41 0.96 -17.96 -4.08
C PRO A 41 1.87 -19.17 -3.85
N PRO A 42 1.70 -19.88 -2.73
CA PRO A 42 2.33 -21.19 -2.53
C PRO A 42 1.96 -22.15 -3.68
N PRO A 43 2.89 -23.02 -4.14
CA PRO A 43 4.24 -23.22 -3.63
C PRO A 43 5.30 -22.25 -4.22
N ASN A 44 4.91 -21.33 -5.11
CA ASN A 44 5.81 -20.42 -5.84
C ASN A 44 6.23 -19.19 -5.02
N ASP A 45 5.79 -19.08 -3.76
CA ASP A 45 6.07 -18.01 -2.81
C ASP A 45 7.54 -17.99 -2.32
N THR A 46 8.50 -18.40 -3.14
CA THR A 46 9.93 -18.39 -2.81
C THR A 46 10.53 -17.00 -2.96
N MET A 47 11.71 -16.76 -2.37
CA MET A 47 12.44 -15.49 -2.55
C MET A 47 12.73 -15.21 -4.03
N ALA A 48 13.15 -16.22 -4.78
CA ALA A 48 13.39 -16.09 -6.22
C ALA A 48 12.08 -15.80 -6.98
N GLY A 49 10.98 -16.47 -6.61
CA GLY A 49 9.67 -16.26 -7.23
C GLY A 49 9.15 -14.83 -7.05
N VAL A 50 9.22 -14.30 -5.82
CA VAL A 50 8.78 -12.91 -5.56
C VAL A 50 9.70 -11.88 -6.19
N GLN A 51 11.01 -12.13 -6.27
CA GLN A 51 11.94 -11.26 -6.99
C GLN A 51 11.68 -11.25 -8.49
N PHE A 52 11.40 -12.42 -9.08
CA PHE A 52 11.02 -12.53 -10.49
C PHE A 52 9.74 -11.73 -10.78
N GLN A 53 8.69 -11.90 -9.98
CA GLN A 53 7.45 -11.12 -10.12
C GLN A 53 7.70 -9.62 -9.98
N ARG A 54 8.52 -9.21 -9.01
CA ARG A 54 8.84 -7.80 -8.77
C ARG A 54 9.49 -7.14 -9.98
N GLN A 55 10.37 -7.83 -10.71
CA GLN A 55 11.07 -7.28 -11.87
C GLN A 55 10.13 -7.00 -13.06
N GLN A 56 8.89 -7.49 -13.04
CA GLN A 56 7.94 -7.31 -14.14
C GLN A 56 7.32 -5.90 -14.19
N PHE A 57 7.48 -5.10 -13.13
CA PHE A 57 6.81 -3.81 -12.99
C PHE A 57 7.76 -2.74 -12.45
N ASP A 58 7.57 -1.50 -12.90
CA ASP A 58 8.25 -0.33 -12.34
C ASP A 58 7.24 0.82 -12.24
N THR A 59 6.74 1.07 -11.03
CA THR A 59 5.75 2.12 -10.81
C THR A 59 5.76 2.65 -9.38
N LYS A 60 5.48 3.93 -9.25
CA LYS A 60 5.27 4.59 -7.95
C LYS A 60 3.87 4.37 -7.37
N TYR A 61 2.94 3.77 -8.11
CA TYR A 61 1.54 3.59 -7.69
C TYR A 61 1.24 2.23 -7.07
N ALA A 62 2.26 1.39 -6.87
CA ALA A 62 2.09 0.05 -6.32
C ALA A 62 3.14 -0.28 -5.26
N ALA A 63 2.78 -1.20 -4.38
CA ALA A 63 3.67 -1.81 -3.39
C ALA A 63 3.43 -3.32 -3.35
N LEU A 64 4.50 -4.11 -3.33
CA LEU A 64 4.44 -5.58 -3.32
C LEU A 64 4.71 -6.11 -1.91
N TYR A 65 3.83 -6.99 -1.43
CA TYR A 65 3.87 -7.55 -0.08
C TYR A 65 4.09 -9.06 -0.09
N HIS A 66 4.98 -9.51 0.79
CA HIS A 66 5.38 -10.91 0.93
C HIS A 66 5.79 -11.18 2.38
N PRO A 67 5.64 -12.37 2.97
CA PRO A 67 5.00 -13.58 2.44
C PRO A 67 3.48 -13.61 2.67
N TRP A 68 2.86 -14.70 2.22
CA TRP A 68 1.46 -15.01 2.53
C TRP A 68 1.28 -15.25 4.03
N LEU A 69 0.12 -14.87 4.53
CA LEU A 69 -0.26 -14.96 5.93
C LEU A 69 -0.92 -16.31 6.21
N LEU A 70 -0.86 -16.78 7.44
CA LEU A 70 -1.64 -17.92 7.89
C LEU A 70 -2.76 -17.42 8.79
N VAL A 71 -3.97 -17.92 8.55
CA VAL A 71 -5.14 -17.70 9.40
C VAL A 71 -5.75 -19.05 9.74
N ALA A 72 -6.37 -19.16 10.91
CA ALA A 72 -7.16 -20.32 11.25
C ALA A 72 -8.30 -20.49 10.22
N ASP A 73 -8.53 -21.71 9.74
CA ASP A 73 -9.62 -21.99 8.80
C ASP A 73 -10.95 -21.48 9.37
N PRO A 74 -11.62 -20.52 8.70
CA PRO A 74 -12.92 -20.01 9.15
C PRO A 74 -14.07 -21.01 8.92
N TYR A 75 -13.88 -22.05 8.10
CA TYR A 75 -14.90 -23.04 7.77
C TYR A 75 -14.37 -24.48 7.85
N PRO A 76 -13.90 -24.93 9.03
CA PRO A 76 -13.35 -26.26 9.18
C PRO A 76 -14.46 -27.30 8.97
N LEU A 77 -14.28 -28.19 7.99
CA LEU A 77 -15.24 -29.26 7.70
C LEU A 77 -15.28 -30.32 8.82
N THR A 78 -14.26 -30.40 9.66
CA THR A 78 -14.19 -31.27 10.84
C THR A 78 -13.37 -30.61 11.95
N SER A 79 -13.62 -30.97 13.21
CA SER A 79 -12.84 -30.48 14.36
C SER A 79 -11.36 -30.90 14.34
N ALA A 80 -11.01 -31.92 13.55
CA ALA A 80 -9.62 -32.35 13.28
C ALA A 80 -8.97 -31.59 12.09
N GLY A 81 -9.74 -30.74 11.39
CA GLY A 81 -9.33 -29.99 10.21
C GLY A 81 -9.05 -28.50 10.48
N LEU A 82 -8.75 -28.11 11.72
CA LEU A 82 -8.25 -26.78 12.08
C LEU A 82 -6.83 -26.58 11.51
N ALA A 83 -6.72 -26.52 10.19
CA ALA A 83 -5.48 -26.23 9.49
C ALA A 83 -5.38 -24.73 9.25
N ASP A 84 -4.16 -24.19 9.37
CA ASP A 84 -3.89 -22.83 8.95
C ASP A 84 -3.98 -22.73 7.41
N VAL A 85 -4.80 -21.81 6.91
CA VAL A 85 -4.97 -21.58 5.47
C VAL A 85 -4.09 -20.39 5.03
N PRO A 86 -3.31 -20.52 3.94
CA PRO A 86 -2.55 -19.41 3.41
C PRO A 86 -3.47 -18.36 2.80
N MET A 87 -3.38 -17.13 3.30
CA MET A 87 -4.13 -15.97 2.84
C MET A 87 -3.22 -14.93 2.19
N PRO A 88 -3.67 -14.28 1.10
CA PRO A 88 -2.94 -13.19 0.47
C PRO A 88 -2.79 -11.99 1.43
N PRO A 89 -1.60 -11.35 1.48
CA PRO A 89 -1.33 -10.27 2.43
C PRO A 89 -2.04 -8.94 2.14
N SER A 90 -2.36 -8.64 0.87
CA SER A 90 -2.85 -7.34 0.42
C SER A 90 -4.10 -6.86 1.16
N GLY A 91 -5.06 -7.75 1.44
CA GLY A 91 -6.26 -7.40 2.21
C GLY A 91 -5.95 -6.91 3.62
N HIS A 92 -5.05 -7.60 4.33
CA HIS A 92 -4.61 -7.20 5.67
C HIS A 92 -3.83 -5.89 5.63
N VAL A 93 -2.98 -5.71 4.61
CA VAL A 93 -2.20 -4.49 4.40
C VAL A 93 -3.10 -3.29 4.13
N LEU A 94 -4.16 -3.43 3.33
CA LEU A 94 -5.12 -2.34 3.13
C LEU A 94 -5.85 -1.98 4.43
N GLY A 95 -6.17 -2.96 5.27
CA GLY A 95 -6.68 -2.70 6.62
C GLY A 95 -5.68 -1.92 7.49
N ILE A 96 -4.38 -2.21 7.35
CA ILE A 96 -3.31 -1.47 8.02
C ILE A 96 -3.18 -0.04 7.46
N TYR A 97 -3.31 0.15 6.15
CA TYR A 97 -3.33 1.48 5.54
C TYR A 97 -4.46 2.32 6.13
N ALA A 98 -5.70 1.80 6.08
CA ALA A 98 -6.87 2.49 6.61
C ALA A 98 -6.70 2.83 8.10
N ARG A 99 -6.24 1.87 8.91
CA ARG A 99 -5.99 2.09 10.34
C ARG A 99 -4.93 3.16 10.58
N THR A 100 -3.79 3.09 9.88
CA THR A 100 -2.69 4.05 10.04
C THR A 100 -3.13 5.45 9.64
N ASP A 101 -3.88 5.57 8.54
CA ASP A 101 -4.37 6.86 8.06
C ASP A 101 -5.34 7.50 9.05
N ILE A 102 -6.24 6.73 9.66
CA ILE A 102 -7.20 7.22 10.66
C ILE A 102 -6.49 7.62 11.96
N GLU A 103 -5.57 6.78 12.45
CA GLU A 103 -4.94 6.99 13.77
C GLU A 103 -3.81 8.02 13.73
N ARG A 104 -3.11 8.13 12.60
CA ARG A 104 -1.84 8.88 12.49
C ARG A 104 -1.74 9.78 11.27
N GLY A 105 -2.65 9.67 10.31
CA GLY A 105 -2.60 10.39 9.04
C GLY A 105 -1.79 9.68 7.96
N VAL A 106 -2.12 9.99 6.70
CA VAL A 106 -1.56 9.34 5.49
C VAL A 106 -0.04 9.53 5.35
N HIS A 107 0.51 10.58 5.96
CA HIS A 107 1.94 10.87 5.95
C HIS A 107 2.76 9.84 6.76
N LYS A 108 2.13 9.10 7.70
CA LYS A 108 2.79 8.05 8.46
C LYS A 108 2.96 6.79 7.62
N ALA A 109 4.19 6.28 7.54
CA ALA A 109 4.48 5.00 6.90
C ALA A 109 3.63 3.85 7.50
N PRO A 110 2.91 3.07 6.69
CA PRO A 110 2.16 1.89 7.13
C PRO A 110 3.10 0.67 7.34
N ALA A 111 4.21 0.91 8.01
CA ALA A 111 5.25 -0.04 8.36
C ALA A 111 5.50 -0.02 9.86
N ASN A 112 6.08 -1.11 10.37
CA ASN A 112 6.15 -1.45 11.80
C ASN A 112 4.77 -1.66 12.48
N GLU A 113 3.75 -1.89 11.66
CA GLU A 113 2.37 -2.09 12.10
C GLU A 113 2.09 -3.56 12.35
N VAL A 114 1.34 -3.86 13.43
CA VAL A 114 0.94 -5.23 13.75
C VAL A 114 -0.14 -5.70 12.77
N VAL A 115 0.08 -6.90 12.22
CA VAL A 115 -0.92 -7.63 11.44
C VAL A 115 -1.84 -8.35 12.43
N ARG A 116 -3.13 -7.99 12.44
CA ARG A 116 -4.14 -8.58 13.32
C ARG A 116 -4.84 -9.73 12.60
N GLY A 117 -5.38 -10.69 13.36
CA GLY A 117 -6.20 -11.78 12.81
C GLY A 117 -5.41 -12.89 12.10
N VAL A 118 -4.10 -12.98 12.34
CA VAL A 118 -3.22 -13.99 11.75
C VAL A 118 -2.64 -14.90 12.82
N THR A 119 -2.49 -16.18 12.50
CA THR A 119 -1.86 -17.21 13.34
C THR A 119 -0.36 -17.33 13.05
N GLY A 120 0.06 -16.99 11.83
CA GLY A 120 1.44 -17.15 11.40
C GLY A 120 1.75 -16.55 10.03
N LEU A 121 2.92 -16.90 9.53
CA LEU A 121 3.37 -16.59 8.17
C LEU A 121 3.63 -17.91 7.44
N ARG A 122 3.25 -17.98 6.17
CA ARG A 122 3.51 -19.18 5.35
C ARG A 122 5.01 -19.46 5.22
N ARG A 123 5.80 -18.40 5.20
CA ARG A 123 7.27 -18.43 5.27
C ARG A 123 7.76 -17.47 6.33
N THR A 124 8.72 -17.90 7.12
CA THR A 124 9.40 -17.02 8.07
C THR A 124 10.64 -16.45 7.41
N LEU A 125 10.77 -15.13 7.40
CA LEU A 125 11.94 -14.44 6.86
C LEU A 125 12.85 -13.96 7.99
N ASN A 126 14.13 -14.29 7.89
CA ASN A 126 15.16 -13.78 8.79
C ASN A 126 15.59 -12.35 8.37
N LYS A 127 16.56 -11.78 9.10
CA LYS A 127 17.06 -10.42 8.83
C LYS A 127 17.80 -10.33 7.50
N GLU A 128 18.67 -11.29 7.21
CA GLU A 128 19.48 -11.32 5.99
C GLU A 128 18.61 -11.44 4.73
N GLN A 129 17.58 -12.27 4.78
CA GLN A 129 16.61 -12.41 3.69
C GLN A 129 15.81 -11.12 3.46
N GLN A 130 15.44 -10.41 4.53
CA GLN A 130 14.85 -9.08 4.40
C GLN A 130 15.83 -8.08 3.77
N ASP A 131 17.10 -8.11 4.18
CA ASP A 131 18.13 -7.20 3.68
C ASP A 131 18.43 -7.44 2.19
N ILE A 132 18.02 -8.60 1.64
CA ILE A 132 18.00 -8.87 0.20
C ILE A 132 16.73 -8.32 -0.47
N LEU A 133 15.56 -8.51 0.14
CA LEU A 133 14.26 -8.25 -0.51
C LEU A 133 13.81 -6.78 -0.48
N ASN A 134 14.08 -6.07 0.62
CA ASN A 134 13.48 -4.76 0.86
C ASN A 134 14.30 -3.57 0.30
N PRO A 135 15.63 -3.59 0.21
CA PRO A 135 16.38 -2.49 -0.40
C PRO A 135 16.14 -2.34 -1.92
N TYR A 136 16.44 -1.14 -2.45
CA TYR A 136 16.55 -0.93 -3.89
C TYR A 136 17.67 -1.83 -4.44
N PRO A 137 17.50 -2.46 -5.63
CA PRO A 137 16.42 -2.29 -6.61
C PRO A 137 15.19 -3.18 -6.39
N VAL A 138 15.19 -4.05 -5.38
CA VAL A 138 14.16 -5.07 -5.19
C VAL A 138 12.89 -4.48 -4.59
N ASN A 139 12.96 -3.65 -3.54
CA ASN A 139 11.79 -2.90 -3.02
C ASN A 139 10.55 -3.78 -2.68
N ILE A 140 10.76 -4.99 -2.15
CA ILE A 140 9.67 -5.87 -1.69
C ILE A 140 9.41 -5.63 -0.20
N ASN A 141 8.17 -5.33 0.15
CA ASN A 141 7.78 -5.13 1.54
C ASN A 141 7.56 -6.47 2.24
N VAL A 142 8.43 -6.77 3.19
CA VAL A 142 8.35 -8.03 3.93
C VAL A 142 7.44 -7.92 5.15
N ILE A 143 6.67 -8.96 5.43
CA ILE A 143 5.97 -9.17 6.70
C ILE A 143 6.80 -10.15 7.52
N ARG A 144 7.09 -9.80 8.76
CA ARG A 144 7.99 -10.57 9.62
C ARG A 144 7.39 -10.88 10.97
N ASP A 145 7.80 -12.03 11.48
CA ASP A 145 7.41 -12.49 12.81
C ASP A 145 8.41 -11.99 13.86
N PHE A 146 7.94 -11.10 14.72
CA PHE A 146 8.67 -10.61 15.89
C PHE A 146 8.03 -11.08 17.21
N ARG A 147 7.24 -12.15 17.21
CA ARG A 147 6.65 -12.71 18.43
C ARG A 147 7.69 -13.07 19.48
N THR A 148 8.87 -13.55 19.07
CA THR A 148 10.03 -13.81 19.96
C THR A 148 10.54 -12.57 20.70
N HIS A 149 10.19 -11.37 20.23
CA HIS A 149 10.54 -10.09 20.85
C HIS A 149 9.30 -9.38 21.46
N ASN A 150 8.20 -10.11 21.71
CA ASN A 150 6.92 -9.58 22.20
C ASN A 150 6.34 -8.45 21.32
N ARG A 151 6.58 -8.55 20.01
CA ARG A 151 6.24 -7.52 19.03
C ARG A 151 5.17 -7.97 18.03
N GLY A 152 4.80 -9.25 18.03
CA GLY A 152 3.81 -9.80 17.09
C GLY A 152 4.33 -9.87 15.65
N ILE A 153 3.44 -10.23 14.73
CA ILE A 153 3.72 -10.24 13.28
C ILE A 153 3.51 -8.82 12.75
N ARG A 154 4.49 -8.30 12.01
CA ARG A 154 4.49 -6.91 11.56
C ARG A 154 4.80 -6.75 10.08
N VAL A 155 4.13 -5.80 9.45
CA VAL A 155 4.58 -5.26 8.15
C VAL A 155 5.88 -4.50 8.38
N TYR A 156 6.95 -4.92 7.72
CA TYR A 156 8.30 -4.42 7.95
C TYR A 156 8.96 -3.93 6.64
N GLY A 157 8.15 -3.24 5.83
CA GLY A 157 8.55 -2.52 4.64
C GLY A 157 7.46 -1.50 4.28
N GLY A 158 7.86 -0.41 3.62
CA GLY A 158 6.95 0.66 3.18
C GLY A 158 7.39 1.31 1.88
N ARG A 159 7.97 0.51 0.97
CA ARG A 159 8.50 0.96 -0.32
C ARG A 159 7.53 0.72 -1.47
N CYS A 160 7.56 1.62 -2.44
CA CYS A 160 6.90 1.43 -3.73
C CYS A 160 7.76 0.56 -4.65
N ILE A 161 7.15 -0.09 -5.62
CA ILE A 161 7.87 -0.88 -6.64
C ILE A 161 8.41 0.02 -7.76
N THR A 162 9.11 1.09 -7.39
CA THR A 162 9.64 2.08 -8.33
C THR A 162 11.16 2.12 -8.37
N SER A 163 11.72 2.49 -9.51
CA SER A 163 13.12 2.87 -9.67
C SER A 163 13.39 4.35 -9.36
N ASP A 164 12.35 5.18 -9.35
CA ASP A 164 12.43 6.62 -9.09
C ASP A 164 12.73 6.91 -7.62
N SER A 165 13.82 7.63 -7.37
CA SER A 165 14.31 7.90 -6.03
C SER A 165 13.43 8.84 -5.21
N ASP A 166 12.60 9.66 -5.87
CA ASP A 166 11.74 10.63 -5.21
C ASP A 166 10.48 9.96 -4.64
N TRP A 167 10.09 8.81 -5.22
CA TRP A 167 8.87 8.08 -4.85
C TRP A 167 9.13 6.74 -4.16
N LYS A 168 10.28 6.63 -3.47
CA LYS A 168 10.70 5.40 -2.76
C LYS A 168 9.65 4.85 -1.82
N TYR A 169 8.90 5.70 -1.13
CA TYR A 169 8.06 5.30 0.00
C TYR A 169 6.56 5.44 -0.26
N VAL A 170 5.81 4.45 0.24
CA VAL A 170 4.36 4.34 0.14
C VAL A 170 3.66 5.55 0.75
N ASN A 171 4.04 5.98 1.96
CA ASN A 171 3.42 7.13 2.60
C ASN A 171 3.67 8.43 1.84
N VAL A 172 4.84 8.59 1.22
CA VAL A 172 5.13 9.77 0.40
C VAL A 172 4.22 9.79 -0.83
N ARG A 173 4.12 8.69 -1.58
CA ARG A 173 3.20 8.64 -2.73
C ARG A 173 1.75 8.84 -2.30
N ARG A 174 1.30 8.15 -1.25
CA ARG A 174 -0.09 8.23 -0.77
C ARG A 174 -0.45 9.62 -0.22
N LEU A 175 0.49 10.31 0.45
CA LEU A 175 0.30 11.68 0.89
C LEU A 175 0.08 12.61 -0.30
N LEU A 176 0.92 12.50 -1.34
CA LEU A 176 0.76 13.33 -2.53
C LEU A 176 -0.54 13.03 -3.28
N ILE A 177 -0.92 11.75 -3.39
CA ILE A 177 -2.25 11.36 -3.91
C ILE A 177 -3.38 12.05 -3.11
N PHE A 178 -3.30 12.03 -1.78
CA PHE A 178 -4.29 12.68 -0.91
C PHE A 178 -4.33 14.20 -1.12
N ILE A 179 -3.18 14.86 -1.22
CA ILE A 179 -3.09 16.31 -1.47
C ILE A 179 -3.68 16.66 -2.84
N GLU A 180 -3.25 15.96 -3.90
CA GLU A 180 -3.72 16.18 -5.27
C GLU A 180 -5.24 16.00 -5.36
N ALA A 181 -5.79 14.91 -4.83
CA ALA A 181 -7.22 14.62 -4.87
C ALA A 181 -8.05 15.62 -4.03
N SER A 182 -7.53 16.07 -2.89
CA SER A 182 -8.22 17.04 -2.03
C SER A 182 -8.27 18.43 -2.66
N ILE A 183 -7.19 18.86 -3.32
CA ILE A 183 -7.14 20.12 -4.04
C ILE A 183 -8.08 20.08 -5.25
N ASP A 184 -8.05 18.99 -6.03
CA ASP A 184 -8.92 18.83 -7.21
C ASP A 184 -10.41 18.91 -6.82
N ARG A 185 -10.82 18.19 -5.77
CA ARG A 185 -12.19 18.26 -5.24
C ARG A 185 -12.51 19.63 -4.65
N GLY A 186 -11.58 20.23 -3.92
CA GLY A 186 -11.77 21.52 -3.25
C GLY A 186 -11.84 22.73 -4.19
N LEU A 187 -11.32 22.61 -5.41
CA LEU A 187 -11.31 23.68 -6.41
C LEU A 187 -12.40 23.54 -7.48
N GLN A 188 -13.32 22.58 -7.36
CA GLN A 188 -14.40 22.41 -8.35
C GLN A 188 -15.28 23.65 -8.53
N TRP A 189 -15.41 24.52 -7.51
CA TRP A 189 -16.15 25.78 -7.61
C TRP A 189 -15.50 26.80 -8.58
N CYS A 190 -14.23 26.62 -8.95
CA CYS A 190 -13.53 27.52 -9.89
C CYS A 190 -13.92 27.26 -11.35
N VAL A 191 -14.53 26.10 -11.64
CA VAL A 191 -14.86 25.70 -13.00
C VAL A 191 -15.93 26.65 -13.55
N PHE A 192 -15.68 27.20 -14.74
CA PHE A 192 -16.50 28.21 -15.41
C PHE A 192 -16.52 29.62 -14.76
N GLU A 193 -15.64 29.90 -13.79
CA GLU A 193 -15.44 31.27 -13.30
C GLU A 193 -14.58 32.10 -14.29
N PRO A 194 -14.72 33.44 -14.32
CA PRO A 194 -13.87 34.31 -15.14
C PRO A 194 -12.39 34.16 -14.79
N ASN A 195 -11.57 33.83 -15.80
CA ASN A 195 -10.13 33.64 -15.64
C ASN A 195 -9.38 34.97 -15.51
N ALA A 196 -9.44 35.56 -14.31
CA ALA A 196 -8.81 36.85 -13.99
C ALA A 196 -8.14 36.81 -12.61
N GLU A 197 -7.30 37.82 -12.32
CA GLU A 197 -6.53 37.93 -11.09
C GLU A 197 -7.33 37.71 -9.78
N PRO A 198 -8.59 38.19 -9.65
CA PRO A 198 -9.39 37.91 -8.46
C PRO A 198 -9.63 36.41 -8.22
N LEU A 199 -9.85 35.63 -9.28
CA LEU A 199 -10.02 34.18 -9.19
C LEU A 199 -8.71 33.53 -8.73
N TRP A 200 -7.58 33.90 -9.33
CA TRP A 200 -6.26 33.33 -8.99
C TRP A 200 -5.90 33.57 -7.53
N ALA A 201 -6.20 34.77 -7.01
CA ALA A 201 -5.99 35.09 -5.60
C ALA A 201 -6.84 34.22 -4.66
N ARG A 202 -8.11 33.95 -5.02
CA ARG A 202 -9.00 33.06 -4.24
C ARG A 202 -8.51 31.60 -4.27
N VAL A 203 -8.09 31.11 -5.44
CA VAL A 203 -7.52 29.77 -5.61
C VAL A 203 -6.27 29.61 -4.77
N LYS A 204 -5.32 30.53 -4.92
CA LYS A 204 -4.04 30.53 -4.17
C LYS A 204 -4.28 30.48 -2.67
N ARG A 205 -5.13 31.37 -2.14
CA ARG A 205 -5.48 31.38 -0.71
C ARG A 205 -6.08 30.06 -0.24
N SER A 206 -6.96 29.45 -1.04
CA SER A 206 -7.61 28.17 -0.69
C SER A 206 -6.59 27.02 -0.61
N VAL A 207 -5.68 26.95 -1.58
CA VAL A 207 -4.60 25.95 -1.60
C VAL A 207 -3.61 26.17 -0.46
N GLU A 208 -3.17 27.42 -0.23
CA GLU A 208 -2.26 27.76 0.87
C GLU A 208 -2.85 27.38 2.24
N ASN A 209 -4.13 27.71 2.48
CA ASN A 209 -4.82 27.34 3.72
C ASN A 209 -4.87 25.82 3.93
N PHE A 210 -5.15 25.06 2.86
CA PHE A 210 -5.16 23.60 2.94
C PHE A 210 -3.76 23.03 3.23
N LEU A 211 -2.73 23.47 2.52
CA LEU A 211 -1.36 23.00 2.75
C LEU A 211 -0.84 23.36 4.14
N GLU A 212 -1.21 24.53 4.66
CA GLU A 212 -0.91 24.94 6.04
C GLU A 212 -1.60 24.01 7.07
N LEU A 213 -2.83 23.58 6.81
CA LEU A 213 -3.51 22.58 7.65
C LEU A 213 -2.75 21.24 7.63
N VAL A 214 -2.33 20.77 6.45
CA VAL A 214 -1.54 19.53 6.32
C VAL A 214 -0.22 19.65 7.08
N ARG A 215 0.47 20.79 6.98
CA ARG A 215 1.72 21.07 7.71
C ARG A 215 1.51 21.07 9.23
N ARG A 216 0.47 21.75 9.73
CA ARG A 216 0.14 21.78 11.16
C ARG A 216 -0.18 20.39 11.73
N ASN A 217 -0.74 19.51 10.90
CA ASN A 217 -1.01 18.12 11.25
C ASN A 217 0.22 17.20 11.09
N GLY A 218 1.41 17.74 10.83
CA GLY A 218 2.67 17.01 10.75
C GLY A 218 2.92 16.27 9.43
N GLY A 219 2.15 16.59 8.38
CA GLY A 219 2.29 15.96 7.07
C GLY A 219 3.36 16.57 6.15
N LEU A 220 3.80 17.80 6.45
CA LEU A 220 4.80 18.57 5.68
C LEU A 220 5.80 19.23 6.63
#